data_AF-A0A0C4MW35-F1
#
_entry.id   AF-A0A0C4MW35-F1
#
_cell.length_a   1.000
_cell.length_b   1.000
_cell.length_c   1.000
_cell.angle_alpha   90.00
_cell.angle_beta   90.00
_cell.angle_gamma   90.00
#
_symmetry.space_group_name_H-M   'P 1'
#
loop_
_entity.id
_entity.type
_entity.pdbx_description
1 polymer ?
#
loop_
_entity_poly.entity_id
_entity_poly.type
_entity_poly.pdbx_seq_one_letter_code
_entity_poly.pdbx_strand_id
1 'polypeptide(L)' 'FLGVMDFDVRGGKLADYRYRLLPVFANQLRADPEMDALISKLRAPHEARLSEKLAVTDGLLYRRGNFNGT' A
#
# COMPACT_ATOMS: atom_id res chain seq x y z
N PHE A 1 -4.35 2.88 -1.03
CA PHE A 1 -4.79 4.02 -1.87
C PHE A 1 -3.70 5.06 -1.90
N LEU A 2 -3.55 5.78 -3.00
CA LEU A 2 -2.74 6.98 -3.13
C LEU A 2 -3.67 8.20 -3.12
N GLY A 3 -3.51 9.09 -2.14
CA GLY A 3 -4.23 10.36 -2.12
C GLY A 3 -3.58 11.32 -3.11
N VAL A 4 -4.35 11.78 -4.09
CA VAL A 4 -3.90 12.77 -5.08
C VAL A 4 -4.66 14.05 -4.85
N MET A 5 -3.92 15.13 -4.64
CA MET A 5 -4.47 16.47 -4.43
C MET A 5 -3.88 17.39 -5.48
N ASP A 6 -4.70 17.77 -6.44
CA ASP A 6 -4.35 18.69 -7.51
C ASP A 6 -4.75 20.10 -7.06
N PHE A 7 -3.83 21.06 -7.13
CA PHE A 7 -4.06 22.45 -6.73
C PHE A 7 -4.02 23.40 -7.93
N ASP A 8 -4.95 24.35 -8.00
CA ASP A 8 -4.89 25.50 -8.90
C ASP A 8 -4.44 26.74 -8.12
N VAL A 9 -3.26 27.26 -8.43
CA VAL A 9 -2.65 28.41 -7.76
C VAL A 9 -2.56 29.59 -8.72
N ARG A 10 -3.19 30.71 -8.36
CA ARG A 10 -3.25 31.94 -9.17
C ARG A 10 -2.84 33.16 -8.35
N GLY A 11 -1.92 33.96 -8.87
CA GLY A 11 -1.42 35.14 -8.18
C GLY A 11 -0.83 34.84 -6.80
N GLY A 12 -0.20 33.67 -6.62
CA GLY A 12 0.38 33.24 -5.35
C GLY A 12 -0.64 32.80 -4.29
N LYS A 13 -1.92 32.63 -4.66
CA LYS A 13 -2.98 32.14 -3.76
C LYS A 13 -3.63 30.88 -4.33
N LEU A 14 -4.07 30.01 -3.44
CA LEU A 14 -4.87 28.84 -3.83
C LEU A 14 -6.24 29.29 -4.31
N ALA A 15 -6.57 28.97 -5.56
CA ALA A 15 -7.84 29.32 -6.18
C ALA A 15 -8.84 28.15 -6.14
N ASP A 16 -8.37 26.91 -6.33
CA ASP A 16 -9.19 25.69 -6.29
C ASP A 16 -8.33 24.46 -5.99
N TYR A 17 -8.97 23.35 -5.62
CA TYR A 17 -8.30 22.06 -5.47
C TYR A 17 -9.23 20.89 -5.82
N ARG A 18 -8.63 19.79 -6.27
CA ARG A 18 -9.34 18.54 -6.55
C ARG A 18 -8.64 17.40 -5.84
N TYR A 19 -9.41 16.66 -5.04
CA TYR A 19 -8.90 15.49 -4.34
C TYR A 19 -9.54 14.21 -4.85
N ARG A 20 -8.70 13.18 -5.06
CA ARG A 20 -9.16 11.82 -5.38
C ARG A 20 -8.29 10.78 -4.69
N LEU A 21 -8.92 9.66 -4.31
CA LEU A 21 -8.23 8.47 -3.83
C LEU A 21 -8.08 7.49 -4.98
N LEU A 22 -6.83 7.25 -5.40
CA LEU A 22 -6.53 6.25 -6.41
C LEU A 22 -6.29 4.89 -5.74
N PRO A 23 -7.01 3.82 -6.14
CA PRO A 23 -6.70 2.48 -5.67
C PRO A 23 -5.33 2.05 -6.21
N VAL A 24 -4.58 1.33 -5.39
CA VAL A 24 -3.27 0.77 -5.78
C VAL A 24 -3.48 -0.74 -5.90
N PHE A 25 -3.63 -1.22 -7.13
CA PHE A 25 -3.82 -2.64 -7.43
C PHE A 25 -2.47 -3.25 -7.86
N ALA A 26 -1.85 -4.02 -6.95
CA ALA A 26 -0.51 -4.59 -7.19
C ALA A 26 -0.45 -5.53 -8.41
N ASN A 27 -1.57 -6.15 -8.78
CA ASN A 27 -1.68 -7.05 -9.93
C ASN A 27 -1.97 -6.35 -11.27
N GLN A 28 -2.18 -5.01 -11.26
CA GLN A 28 -2.49 -4.24 -12.47
C GLN A 28 -1.44 -3.15 -12.76
N LEU A 29 -0.49 -2.96 -11.86
CA LEU A 29 0.58 -1.97 -11.98
C LEU A 29 1.91 -2.70 -12.17
N ARG A 30 2.73 -2.22 -13.11
CA ARG A 30 4.10 -2.70 -13.24
C ARG A 30 4.89 -2.31 -11.99
N ALA A 31 5.65 -3.26 -11.43
CA ALA A 31 6.56 -2.97 -10.34
C ALA A 31 7.66 -2.01 -10.80
N ASP A 32 8.01 -1.07 -9.93
CA ASP A 32 9.21 -0.25 -10.11
C ASP A 32 10.46 -1.13 -9.94
N PRO A 33 11.39 -1.15 -10.90
CA PRO A 33 12.50 -2.09 -10.90
C PRO A 33 13.51 -1.84 -9.78
N GLU A 34 13.72 -0.58 -9.38
CA GLU A 34 14.67 -0.25 -8.32
C GLU A 34 14.13 -0.68 -6.95
N MET A 35 12.84 -0.43 -6.71
CA MET A 35 12.18 -0.86 -5.49
C MET A 35 12.06 -2.38 -5.39
N ASP A 36 11.76 -3.07 -6.48
CA ASP A 36 11.70 -4.53 -6.51
C ASP A 36 13.07 -5.16 -6.17
N ALA A 37 14.14 -4.62 -6.75
CA ALA A 37 15.51 -5.05 -6.45
C ALA A 37 15.88 -4.79 -4.98
N LEU A 38 15.52 -3.63 -4.44
CA LEU A 38 15.78 -3.29 -3.04
C LEU A 38 15.04 -4.23 -2.08
N ILE A 39 13.75 -4.47 -2.31
CA ILE A 39 12.94 -5.38 -1.48
C ILE A 39 13.53 -6.79 -1.52
N SER A 40 13.87 -7.29 -2.71
CA SER A 40 14.47 -8.60 -2.90
C SER A 40 15.78 -8.73 -2.12
N LYS A 41 16.67 -7.73 -2.22
CA LYS A 41 17.93 -7.71 -1.48
C LYS A 41 17.73 -7.76 0.03
N LEU A 42 16.80 -6.97 0.56
CA LEU A 42 16.56 -6.89 2.00
C LEU A 42 15.89 -8.16 2.55
N ARG A 43 15.04 -8.82 1.75
CA ARG A 43 14.34 -10.05 2.16
C ARG A 43 15.17 -11.31 1.99
N ALA A 44 16.16 -11.33 1.10
CA ALA A 44 16.95 -12.51 0.80
C ALA A 44 17.48 -13.27 2.04
N PRO A 45 18.02 -12.63 3.10
CA PRO A 45 18.49 -13.34 4.29
C PRO A 45 17.37 -13.98 5.13
N HIS A 46 16.11 -13.62 4.89
CA HIS A 46 14.96 -13.99 5.70
C HIS A 46 13.89 -14.76 4.91
N GLU A 47 14.11 -15.00 3.62
CA GLU A 47 13.10 -15.53 2.70
C GLU A 47 12.49 -16.85 3.20
N ALA A 48 13.32 -17.79 3.66
CA ALA A 48 12.85 -19.08 4.19
C ALA A 48 11.89 -18.91 5.38
N ARG A 49 12.21 -18.00 6.30
CA ARG A 49 11.39 -17.74 7.49
C ARG A 49 10.12 -16.95 7.16
N LEU A 50 10.21 -15.98 6.24
CA LEU A 50 9.06 -15.15 5.86
C LEU A 50 8.06 -15.90 4.98
N SER A 51 8.51 -16.92 4.24
CA SER A 51 7.68 -17.76 3.38
C SER A 51 7.15 -19.03 4.08
N GLU A 52 7.57 -19.29 5.32
CA GLU A 52 7.16 -20.46 6.09
C GLU A 52 5.65 -20.46 6.36
N LYS A 53 4.99 -21.54 5.96
CA LYS A 53 3.57 -21.76 6.22
C LYS A 53 3.36 -22.32 7.63
N LEU A 54 2.97 -21.46 8.57
CA LEU A 54 2.75 -21.85 9.97
C LEU A 54 1.40 -22.52 10.24
N ALA A 55 0.33 -22.08 9.55
CA ALA A 55 -1.02 -22.61 9.73
C ALA A 55 -1.91 -22.32 8.50
N VAL A 56 -3.08 -22.94 8.46
CA VAL A 56 -4.17 -22.63 7.51
C VAL A 56 -5.40 -22.25 8.32
N THR A 57 -6.14 -21.26 7.85
CA THR A 57 -7.42 -20.85 8.42
C THR A 57 -8.55 -21.14 7.44
N ASP A 58 -9.68 -21.63 7.95
CA ASP A 58 -10.89 -21.89 7.16
C ASP A 58 -11.77 -20.64 7.01
N GLY A 59 -11.38 -19.51 7.63
CA GLY A 59 -12.17 -18.28 7.66
C GLY A 59 -11.32 -17.02 7.42
N LEU A 60 -12.01 -15.89 7.22
CA LEU A 60 -11.36 -14.60 7.04
C LEU A 60 -10.88 -14.04 8.39
N LEU A 61 -9.57 -13.79 8.50
CA LEU A 61 -8.97 -13.12 9.66
C LEU A 61 -8.92 -11.60 9.44
N TYR A 62 -9.75 -10.84 10.16
CA TYR A 62 -9.78 -9.38 10.10
C TYR A 62 -9.34 -8.77 11.44
N ARG A 63 -8.49 -7.74 11.38
CA ARG A 63 -7.94 -7.10 12.60
C ARG A 63 -8.72 -5.86 13.04
N ARG A 64 -9.25 -5.05 12.12
CA ARG A 64 -9.89 -3.78 12.50
C ARG A 64 -11.32 -4.08 12.96
N GLY A 65 -11.82 -3.45 14.01
CA GLY A 65 -13.19 -3.69 14.46
C GLY A 65 -13.60 -2.65 15.49
N ASN A 66 -14.88 -2.29 15.48
CA ASN A 66 -15.42 -1.30 16.41
C ASN A 66 -16.08 -1.92 17.65
N PHE A 67 -16.38 -3.22 17.62
CA PHE A 67 -17.15 -3.91 18.67
C PHE A 67 -16.29 -4.68 19.67
N ASN A 68 -15.16 -5.22 19.23
CA ASN A 68 -14.25 -6.01 20.07
C ASN A 68 -12.85 -5.42 19.94
N GLY A 69 -12.60 -4.27 20.57
CA GLY A 69 -11.33 -3.53 20.49
C GLY A 69 -10.11 -4.47 20.50
N THR A 70 -9.18 -4.25 19.57
CA THR A 70 -7.86 -4.89 19.63
C THR A 70 -7.07 -4.39 20.82
#